data_AF-A0A7J8Q6L4-F1
#
_entry.id   AF-A0A7J8Q6L4-F1
#
_cell.length_a   1.000
_cell.length_b   1.000
_cell.length_c   1.000
_cell.angle_alpha   90.00
_cell.angle_beta   90.00
_cell.angle_gamma   90.00
#
_symmetry.space_group_name_H-M   'P 1'
#
loop_
_entity.id
_entity.type
_entity.pdbx_description
1 polymer ?
#
loop_
_entity_poly.entity_id
_entity_poly.type
_entity_poly.pdbx_seq_one_letter_code
_entity_poly.pdbx_strand_id
1 'polypeptide(L)'
;MADAENSLLGETTCGSLLQKLQEIWDEVGESDEERDKMLLQIEQECLDVYKRKVEQAANSRAQLLQVLSDAKLELSTLVSALGDKSSVGIPEKGSETIKEQLAAIAPALEQLWKQKEERVKEFSDVRSQIQKICGEIAGNASEQTGALAVDDSDLSLKKLDEYQVKLKELQKEK
;
A
#
# COMPACT_ATOMS: atom_id res chain seq x y z
N MET A 1 -59.59 -6.95 3.13
CA MET A 1 -59.09 -7.01 1.76
C MET A 1 -57.92 -6.03 1.67
N ALA A 2 -56.69 -6.28 2.13
CA ALA A 2 -55.91 -7.52 2.22
C ALA A 2 -56.03 -8.34 0.95
N ASP A 3 -55.44 -7.84 -0.14
CA ASP A 3 -54.48 -8.55 -0.99
C ASP A 3 -54.21 -7.75 -2.27
N ALA A 4 -53.05 -7.11 -2.30
CA ALA A 4 -52.27 -6.84 -3.50
C ALA A 4 -50.83 -6.70 -3.03
N GLU A 5 -50.31 -7.84 -2.57
CA GLU A 5 -48.89 -8.13 -2.36
C GLU A 5 -48.06 -7.38 -3.42
N ASN A 6 -47.19 -6.46 -3.02
CA ASN A 6 -45.78 -6.73 -2.72
C ASN A 6 -45.03 -7.62 -3.74
N SER A 7 -45.51 -7.71 -4.98
CA SER A 7 -44.93 -8.51 -6.06
C SER A 7 -44.08 -7.69 -7.05
N LEU A 8 -43.41 -6.64 -6.58
CA LEU A 8 -42.56 -5.75 -7.39
C LEU A 8 -41.06 -5.87 -7.08
N LEU A 9 -40.63 -7.05 -6.65
CA LEU A 9 -39.22 -7.46 -6.63
C LEU A 9 -38.80 -8.15 -7.95
N GLY A 10 -39.53 -7.91 -9.03
CA GLY A 10 -39.03 -8.14 -10.40
C GLY A 10 -38.23 -6.91 -10.82
N GLU A 11 -37.00 -7.11 -11.31
CA GLU A 11 -36.04 -6.07 -11.68
C GLU A 11 -36.70 -4.79 -12.23
N THR A 12 -36.78 -3.74 -11.39
CA THR A 12 -37.22 -2.42 -11.85
C THR A 12 -36.12 -1.82 -12.70
N THR A 13 -36.27 -1.90 -14.01
CA THR A 13 -35.37 -1.24 -14.96
C THR A 13 -35.79 0.21 -15.18
N CYS A 14 -34.85 1.07 -15.60
CA CYS A 14 -35.18 2.45 -15.98
C CYS A 14 -36.30 2.50 -17.02
N GLY A 15 -36.30 1.58 -18.00
CA GLY A 15 -37.36 1.47 -19.00
C GLY A 15 -38.74 1.17 -18.41
N SER A 16 -38.83 0.22 -17.47
CA SER A 16 -40.11 -0.12 -16.82
C SER A 16 -40.67 1.01 -15.95
N LEU A 17 -39.80 1.81 -15.32
CA LEU A 17 -40.20 2.96 -14.50
C LEU A 17 -40.64 4.13 -15.38
N LEU A 18 -39.93 4.37 -16.49
CA LEU A 18 -40.33 5.40 -17.47
C LEU A 18 -41.68 5.07 -18.12
N GLN A 19 -41.93 3.80 -18.46
CA GLN A 19 -43.25 3.40 -18.99
C GLN A 19 -44.38 3.70 -18.00
N LYS A 20 -44.21 3.34 -16.72
CA LYS A 20 -45.19 3.65 -15.68
C LYS A 20 -45.40 5.15 -15.50
N LEU A 21 -44.33 5.94 -15.60
CA LEU A 21 -44.40 7.39 -15.51
C LEU A 21 -45.20 7.97 -16.68
N GLN A 22 -45.02 7.43 -17.89
CA GLN A 22 -45.81 7.79 -19.08
C GLN A 22 -47.29 7.45 -18.90
N GLU A 23 -47.61 6.24 -18.42
CA GLU A 23 -48.99 5.82 -18.15
C GLU A 23 -49.68 6.78 -17.15
N ILE A 24 -49.00 7.15 -16.06
CA ILE A 24 -49.51 8.11 -15.07
C ILE A 24 -49.71 9.50 -15.68
N TRP A 25 -48.74 10.00 -16.44
CA TRP A 25 -48.83 11.29 -17.09
C TRP A 25 -49.98 11.35 -18.11
N ASP A 26 -50.23 10.25 -18.84
CA ASP A 26 -51.37 10.12 -19.76
C ASP A 26 -52.70 10.13 -19.00
N GLU A 27 -52.77 9.46 -17.84
CA GLU A 27 -53.96 9.42 -16.97
C GLU A 27 -54.31 10.80 -16.38
N VAL A 28 -53.31 11.58 -15.96
CA VAL A 28 -53.54 12.92 -15.35
C VAL A 28 -53.60 14.05 -16.37
N GLY A 29 -53.21 13.79 -17.63
CA GLY A 29 -53.17 14.80 -18.69
C GLY A 29 -52.02 15.79 -18.56
N GLU A 30 -50.82 15.32 -18.18
CA GLU A 30 -49.62 16.15 -18.06
C GLU A 30 -49.20 16.70 -19.44
N SER A 31 -48.78 17.98 -19.51
CA SER A 31 -48.39 18.59 -20.79
C SER A 31 -47.03 18.09 -21.28
N ASP A 32 -46.84 18.08 -22.60
CA ASP A 32 -45.58 17.65 -23.20
C ASP A 32 -44.39 18.46 -22.67
N GLU A 33 -44.56 19.76 -22.42
CA GLU A 33 -43.50 20.62 -21.89
C GLU A 33 -43.04 20.21 -20.49
N GLU A 34 -43.97 19.85 -19.59
CA GLU A 34 -43.61 19.43 -18.23
C GLU A 34 -43.06 18.00 -18.21
N ARG A 35 -43.55 17.12 -19.10
CA ARG A 35 -42.97 15.78 -19.31
C ARG A 35 -41.52 15.89 -19.78
N ASP A 36 -41.24 16.71 -20.79
CA ASP A 36 -39.89 16.93 -21.31
C ASP A 36 -38.95 17.46 -20.23
N LYS A 37 -39.41 18.43 -19.44
CA LYS A 37 -38.63 18.97 -18.33
C LYS A 37 -38.32 17.92 -17.25
N MET A 38 -39.28 17.08 -16.89
CA MET A 38 -39.06 16.00 -15.94
C MET A 38 -38.11 14.93 -16.49
N LEU A 39 -38.21 14.58 -17.78
CA LEU A 39 -37.28 13.66 -18.42
C LEU A 39 -35.85 14.22 -18.45
N LEU A 40 -35.68 15.49 -18.82
CA LEU A 40 -34.38 16.17 -18.77
C LEU A 40 -33.80 16.17 -17.36
N GLN A 41 -34.63 16.36 -16.33
CA GLN A 41 -34.19 16.27 -14.94
C GLN A 41 -33.68 14.86 -14.60
N ILE A 42 -34.41 13.80 -14.98
CA ILE A 42 -33.99 12.41 -14.75
C ILE A 42 -32.66 12.12 -15.45
N GLU A 43 -32.50 12.55 -16.70
CA GLU A 43 -31.26 12.39 -17.47
C GLU A 43 -30.09 13.10 -16.79
N GLN A 44 -30.31 14.34 -16.33
CA GLN A 44 -29.29 15.12 -15.65
C GLN A 44 -28.88 14.48 -14.31
N GLU A 45 -29.85 14.02 -13.51
CA GLU A 45 -29.57 13.33 -12.25
C GLU A 45 -28.81 12.02 -12.47
N CYS A 46 -29.18 11.25 -13.51
CA CYS A 46 -28.46 10.03 -13.91
C CYS A 46 -27.03 10.34 -14.35
N LEU A 47 -26.84 11.37 -15.18
CA LEU A 47 -25.52 11.81 -15.63
C LEU A 47 -24.63 12.22 -14.46
N ASP A 48 -25.18 12.93 -13.48
CA ASP A 48 -24.43 13.36 -12.29
C ASP A 48 -24.05 12.17 -11.40
N VAL A 49 -24.87 11.12 -11.35
CA VAL A 49 -24.48 9.85 -10.73
C VAL A 49 -23.31 9.20 -11.46
N TYR A 50 -23.37 9.09 -12.79
CA TYR A 50 -22.26 8.52 -13.57
C TYR A 50 -20.96 9.30 -13.39
N LYS A 51 -20.99 10.64 -13.51
CA LYS A 51 -19.82 11.50 -13.30
C LYS A 51 -19.19 11.27 -11.93
N ARG A 52 -20.00 11.26 -10.87
CA ARG A 52 -19.54 11.00 -9.50
C ARG A 52 -18.92 9.63 -9.36
N LYS A 53 -19.51 8.59 -9.96
CA LYS A 53 -18.97 7.22 -9.90
C LYS A 53 -17.64 7.08 -10.66
N VAL A 54 -17.52 7.75 -11.81
CA VAL A 54 -16.27 7.80 -12.59
C VAL A 54 -15.19 8.53 -11.78
N GLU A 55 -15.50 9.67 -11.17
CA GLU A 55 -14.56 10.42 -10.34
C GLU A 55 -14.10 9.60 -9.12
N GLN A 56 -15.03 8.93 -8.42
CA GLN A 56 -14.70 8.01 -7.33
C GLN A 56 -13.75 6.90 -7.78
N ALA A 57 -14.00 6.27 -8.93
CA ALA A 57 -13.14 5.23 -9.48
C ALA A 57 -11.76 5.77 -9.89
N ALA A 58 -11.70 6.96 -10.49
CA ALA A 58 -10.46 7.62 -10.85
C ALA A 58 -9.60 7.97 -9.62
N ASN A 59 -10.21 8.50 -8.56
CA ASN A 59 -9.56 8.79 -7.30
C ASN A 59 -9.03 7.51 -6.61
N SER A 60 -9.84 6.45 -6.58
CA SER A 60 -9.40 5.14 -6.06
C SER A 60 -8.22 4.57 -6.86
N ARG A 61 -8.26 4.68 -8.20
CA ARG A 61 -7.14 4.27 -9.07
C ARG A 61 -5.87 5.07 -8.79
N ALA A 62 -5.98 6.39 -8.61
CA ALA A 62 -4.83 7.24 -8.29
C ALA A 62 -4.20 6.87 -6.94
N GLN A 63 -5.02 6.63 -5.92
CA GLN A 63 -4.55 6.16 -4.61
C GLN A 63 -3.82 4.82 -4.71
N LEU A 64 -4.38 3.84 -5.43
CA LEU A 64 -3.73 2.53 -5.61
C LEU A 64 -2.40 2.64 -6.36
N LEU A 65 -2.30 3.52 -7.36
CA LEU A 65 -1.03 3.76 -8.06
C LEU A 65 0.00 4.42 -7.15
N GLN A 66 -0.40 5.34 -6.29
CA GLN A 66 0.49 5.97 -5.30
C GLN A 66 1.04 4.92 -4.33
N VAL A 67 0.16 4.12 -3.71
CA VAL A 67 0.57 3.04 -2.80
C VAL A 67 1.51 2.05 -3.49
N LEU A 68 1.25 1.71 -4.76
CA LEU A 68 2.12 0.82 -5.53
C LEU A 68 3.49 1.46 -5.81
N SER A 69 3.54 2.75 -6.10
CA SER A 69 4.80 3.49 -6.29
C SER A 69 5.60 3.53 -5.00
N ASP A 70 4.96 3.81 -3.87
CA ASP A 70 5.59 3.89 -2.56
C ASP A 70 6.15 2.52 -2.14
N ALA A 71 5.37 1.46 -2.30
CA ALA A 71 5.82 0.09 -2.03
C ALA A 71 7.02 -0.32 -2.89
N LYS A 72 7.05 0.09 -4.18
CA LYS A 72 8.20 -0.17 -5.07
C LYS A 72 9.44 0.61 -4.65
N LEU A 73 9.28 1.86 -4.23
CA LEU A 73 10.36 2.68 -3.72
C LEU A 73 10.95 2.07 -2.45
N GLU A 74 10.10 1.72 -1.49
CA GLU A 74 10.48 1.08 -0.24
C GLU A 74 11.23 -0.23 -0.47
N LEU A 75 10.75 -1.07 -1.39
CA LEU A 75 11.44 -2.30 -1.79
C LEU A 75 12.84 -2.00 -2.32
N SER A 76 12.98 -1.01 -3.21
CA SER A 76 14.28 -0.59 -3.74
C SER A 76 15.22 -0.08 -2.64
N THR A 77 14.69 0.67 -1.67
CA THR A 77 15.45 1.19 -0.54
C THR A 77 15.94 0.05 0.37
N LEU A 78 15.07 -0.90 0.72
CA LEU A 78 15.44 -2.05 1.56
C LEU A 78 16.47 -2.94 0.88
N VAL A 79 16.27 -3.25 -0.41
CA VAL A 79 17.23 -4.02 -1.22
C VAL A 79 18.60 -3.34 -1.25
N SER A 80 18.62 -2.02 -1.42
CA SER A 80 19.88 -1.24 -1.44
C SER A 80 20.57 -1.27 -0.07
N ALA A 81 19.83 -1.05 1.02
CA ALA A 81 20.36 -1.05 2.37
C ALA A 81 20.91 -2.42 2.79
N LEU A 82 20.20 -3.51 2.46
CA LEU A 82 20.64 -4.87 2.79
C LEU A 82 21.80 -5.37 1.91
N GLY A 83 22.08 -4.68 0.80
CA GLY A 83 23.07 -5.09 -0.19
C GLY A 83 22.75 -6.41 -0.91
N ASP A 84 21.54 -6.95 -0.70
CA ASP A 84 21.09 -8.23 -1.22
C ASP A 84 20.58 -8.05 -2.65
N LYS A 85 21.40 -8.43 -3.63
CA LYS A 85 21.05 -8.42 -5.05
C LYS A 85 20.22 -9.63 -5.47
N SER A 86 19.95 -10.56 -4.54
CA SER A 86 19.07 -11.69 -4.86
C SER A 86 17.74 -11.10 -5.26
N SER A 87 17.28 -11.44 -6.46
CA SER A 87 15.99 -11.04 -7.01
C SER A 87 14.88 -11.52 -6.06
N VAL A 88 14.62 -10.72 -5.02
CA VAL A 88 13.33 -10.65 -4.36
C VAL A 88 12.34 -10.62 -5.50
N GLY A 89 11.37 -11.54 -5.50
CA GLY A 89 10.49 -11.83 -6.63
C GLY A 89 9.63 -10.65 -7.04
N ILE A 90 10.25 -9.58 -7.54
CA ILE A 90 9.61 -8.41 -8.11
C ILE A 90 8.89 -8.97 -9.33
N PRO A 91 7.55 -8.96 -9.35
CA PRO A 91 6.79 -9.51 -10.45
C PRO A 91 7.22 -8.81 -11.72
N GLU A 92 7.75 -9.58 -12.69
CA GLU A 92 8.01 -9.04 -14.00
C GLU A 92 6.70 -8.56 -14.62
N LYS A 93 6.83 -7.45 -15.34
CA LYS A 93 5.78 -6.59 -15.87
C LYS A 93 4.90 -7.34 -16.88
N GLY A 94 4.00 -8.20 -16.41
CA GLY A 94 3.02 -8.93 -17.21
C GLY A 94 1.62 -8.67 -16.69
N SER A 95 0.75 -8.09 -17.53
CA SER A 95 -0.74 -8.06 -17.53
C SER A 95 -1.55 -8.04 -16.21
N GLU A 96 -0.96 -7.79 -15.05
CA GLU A 96 -1.63 -7.83 -13.75
C GLU A 96 -2.23 -6.48 -13.37
N THR A 97 -3.40 -6.53 -12.75
CA THR A 97 -4.09 -5.36 -12.21
C THR A 97 -3.26 -4.71 -11.10
N ILE A 98 -3.53 -3.43 -10.79
CA ILE A 98 -2.80 -2.69 -9.74
C ILE A 98 -2.90 -3.40 -8.37
N LYS A 99 -4.06 -4.02 -8.08
CA LYS A 99 -4.27 -4.76 -6.82
C LYS A 99 -3.46 -6.05 -6.78
N GLU A 100 -3.35 -6.78 -7.88
CA GLU A 100 -2.52 -7.99 -7.98
C GLU A 100 -1.04 -7.64 -7.81
N GLN A 101 -0.56 -6.57 -8.46
CA GLN A 101 0.81 -6.10 -8.28
C GLN A 101 1.12 -5.73 -6.82
N LEU A 102 0.18 -5.07 -6.12
CA LEU A 102 0.33 -4.79 -4.68
C LEU A 102 0.38 -6.07 -3.84
N ALA A 103 -0.52 -7.03 -4.11
CA ALA A 103 -0.55 -8.30 -3.41
C ALA A 103 0.73 -9.12 -3.63
N ALA A 104 1.32 -9.04 -4.82
CA ALA A 104 2.55 -9.75 -5.14
C ALA A 104 3.81 -9.11 -4.52
N ILE A 105 3.83 -7.79 -4.30
CA ILE A 105 4.94 -7.09 -3.63
C ILE A 105 4.90 -7.29 -2.10
N ALA A 106 3.72 -7.49 -1.51
CA ALA A 106 3.57 -7.53 -0.05
C ALA A 106 4.45 -8.60 0.66
N PRO A 107 4.51 -9.88 0.22
CA PRO A 107 5.36 -10.88 0.88
C PRO A 107 6.86 -10.55 0.78
N ALA A 108 7.27 -9.96 -0.34
CA ALA A 108 8.65 -9.52 -0.56
C ALA A 108 9.06 -8.41 0.42
N LEU A 109 8.19 -7.41 0.61
CA LEU A 109 8.41 -6.35 1.61
C LEU A 109 8.46 -6.91 3.03
N GLU A 110 7.55 -7.80 3.40
CA GLU A 110 7.54 -8.43 4.73
C GLU A 110 8.83 -9.19 5.03
N GLN A 111 9.31 -9.97 4.05
CA GLN A 111 10.59 -10.68 4.18
C GLN A 111 11.76 -9.71 4.34
N LEU A 112 11.83 -8.65 3.53
CA LEU A 112 12.91 -7.66 3.59
C LEU A 112 12.91 -6.88 4.90
N TRP A 113 11.74 -6.54 5.44
CA TRP A 113 11.61 -5.91 6.74
C TRP A 113 12.14 -6.78 7.86
N LYS A 114 11.78 -8.08 7.85
CA LYS A 114 12.30 -9.04 8.81
C LYS A 114 13.82 -9.18 8.72
N GLN A 115 14.36 -9.27 7.49
CA GLN A 115 15.80 -9.32 7.28
C GLN A 115 16.50 -8.05 7.77
N LYS A 116 15.91 -6.86 7.54
CA LYS A 116 16.41 -5.59 8.08
C LYS A 116 16.48 -5.63 9.60
N GLU A 117 15.42 -6.06 10.28
CA GLU A 117 15.38 -6.13 11.74
C GLU A 117 16.46 -7.06 12.31
N GLU A 118 16.59 -8.26 11.72
CA GLU A 118 17.64 -9.22 12.08
C GLU A 118 19.03 -8.61 11.91
N ARG A 119 19.28 -7.95 10.77
CA ARG A 119 20.58 -7.35 10.47
C ARG A 119 20.91 -6.18 11.40
N VAL A 120 19.95 -5.30 11.69
CA VAL A 120 20.12 -4.19 12.64
C VAL A 120 20.53 -4.73 14.02
N LYS A 121 19.89 -5.83 14.47
CA LYS A 121 20.25 -6.48 15.73
C LYS A 121 21.69 -7.00 15.71
N GLU A 122 22.10 -7.70 14.65
CA GLU A 122 23.47 -8.20 14.50
C GLU A 122 24.51 -7.06 14.53
N PHE A 123 24.27 -5.98 13.78
CA PHE A 123 25.14 -4.80 13.80
C PHE A 123 25.24 -4.17 15.19
N SER A 124 24.11 -4.04 15.89
CA SER A 124 24.07 -3.52 17.26
C SER A 124 24.89 -4.39 18.22
N ASP A 125 24.73 -5.71 18.15
CA ASP A 125 25.44 -6.66 19.01
C ASP A 125 26.96 -6.63 18.77
N VAL A 126 27.40 -6.63 17.50
CA VAL A 126 28.84 -6.55 17.15
C VAL A 126 29.43 -5.21 17.58
N ARG A 127 28.71 -4.10 17.37
CA ARG A 127 29.19 -2.76 17.74
C ARG A 127 29.30 -2.59 19.25
N SER A 128 28.34 -3.11 20.01
CA SER A 128 28.39 -3.13 21.47
C SER A 128 29.60 -3.90 22.00
N GLN A 129 29.88 -5.07 21.42
CA GLN A 129 31.06 -5.86 21.78
C GLN A 129 32.37 -5.13 21.48
N ILE A 130 32.50 -4.52 20.30
CA ILE A 130 33.66 -3.71 19.92
C ILE A 130 33.88 -2.60 20.95
N GLN A 131 32.81 -1.87 21.27
CA GLN A 131 32.87 -0.75 22.21
C GLN A 131 33.31 -1.21 23.61
N LYS A 132 32.75 -2.32 24.09
CA LYS A 132 33.12 -2.89 25.38
C LYS A 132 34.62 -3.22 25.43
N ILE A 133 35.15 -3.90 24.41
CA ILE A 133 36.58 -4.26 24.35
C ILE A 133 37.46 -3.01 24.24
N CYS A 134 37.09 -2.02 23.41
CA CYS A 134 37.82 -0.77 23.34
C CYS A 134 37.87 -0.02 24.69
N GLY A 135 36.77 -0.01 25.44
CA GLY A 135 36.73 0.57 26.79
C GLY A 135 37.64 -0.17 27.78
N GLU A 136 37.60 -1.51 27.77
CA GLU A 136 38.48 -2.36 28.57
C GLU A 136 39.97 -2.09 28.27
N ILE A 137 40.35 -2.01 27.00
CA ILE A 137 41.75 -1.73 26.57
C ILE A 137 42.19 -0.33 26.99
N ALA A 138 41.33 0.68 26.86
CA ALA A 138 41.67 2.07 27.17
C ALA A 138 41.76 2.36 28.68
N GLY A 139 41.53 1.37 29.55
CA GLY A 139 41.49 1.56 31.01
C GLY A 139 40.32 2.46 31.47
N ASN A 140 39.35 2.68 30.57
CA ASN A 140 38.19 3.54 30.73
C ASN A 140 36.97 2.64 30.97
N ALA A 141 36.65 2.40 32.23
CA ALA A 141 35.42 1.71 32.62
C ALA A 141 34.18 2.64 32.67
N SER A 142 34.29 3.88 32.19
CA SER A 142 33.23 4.89 32.33
C SER A 142 32.50 5.10 31.01
N GLU A 143 31.36 4.42 30.89
CA GLU A 143 30.12 4.90 30.26
C GLU A 143 30.30 5.87 29.08
N GLN A 144 30.88 5.41 27.98
CA GLN A 144 30.60 6.04 26.69
C GLN A 144 29.26 5.50 26.18
N THR A 145 28.18 5.80 26.92
CA THR A 145 26.79 5.43 26.60
C THR A 145 26.24 6.31 25.48
N GLY A 146 27.03 6.55 24.44
CA GLY A 146 26.49 6.91 23.14
C GLY A 146 26.23 5.60 22.43
N ALA A 147 25.01 5.07 22.51
CA ALA A 147 24.56 4.05 21.58
C ALA A 147 24.74 4.65 20.18
N LEU A 148 25.89 4.35 19.56
CA LEU A 148 26.15 4.85 18.24
C LEU A 148 25.12 4.14 17.36
N ALA A 149 24.10 4.89 16.97
CA ALA A 149 23.00 4.41 16.16
C ALA A 149 23.58 3.61 15.00
N VAL A 150 23.08 2.39 14.82
CA VAL A 150 23.39 1.58 13.64
C VAL A 150 23.03 2.42 12.41
N ASP A 151 23.95 2.51 11.47
CA ASP A 151 23.67 3.20 10.21
C ASP A 151 22.74 2.30 9.40
N ASP A 152 21.47 2.66 9.39
CA ASP A 152 20.41 1.93 8.69
C ASP A 152 20.56 1.99 7.15
N SER A 153 21.47 2.82 6.62
CA SER A 153 21.65 3.00 5.17
C SER A 153 22.52 1.93 4.51
N ASP A 154 23.43 1.28 5.26
CA ASP A 154 24.26 0.17 4.79
C ASP A 154 24.30 -0.97 5.83
N LEU A 155 23.36 -1.89 5.67
CA LEU A 155 23.23 -3.13 6.42
C LEU A 155 23.75 -4.33 5.60
N SER A 156 24.64 -4.10 4.64
CA SER A 156 25.16 -5.16 3.80
C SER A 156 25.98 -6.18 4.60
N LEU A 157 25.95 -7.45 4.16
CA LEU A 157 26.79 -8.49 4.77
C LEU A 157 28.27 -8.16 4.70
N LYS A 158 28.70 -7.46 3.63
CA LYS A 158 30.08 -6.98 3.50
C LYS A 158 30.42 -6.02 4.63
N LYS A 159 29.55 -5.04 4.91
CA LYS A 159 29.77 -4.09 5.99
C LYS A 159 29.78 -4.79 7.34
N LEU A 160 28.90 -5.76 7.55
CA LEU A 160 28.86 -6.54 8.78
C LEU A 160 30.16 -7.33 8.99
N ASP A 161 30.68 -7.97 7.94
CA ASP A 161 31.95 -8.71 7.99
C ASP A 161 33.13 -7.80 8.35
N GLU A 162 33.18 -6.56 7.84
CA GLU A 162 34.20 -5.57 8.23
C GLU A 162 34.21 -5.32 9.76
N TYR A 163 33.02 -5.18 10.37
CA TYR A 163 32.90 -5.04 11.82
C TYR A 163 33.29 -6.32 12.56
N GLN A 164 32.91 -7.49 12.06
CA GLN A 164 33.29 -8.77 12.68
C GLN A 164 34.80 -9.02 12.61
N VAL A 165 35.46 -8.66 11.51
CA VAL A 165 36.93 -8.71 11.38
C VAL A 165 37.58 -7.79 12.41
N LYS A 166 37.13 -6.53 12.50
CA LYS A 166 37.63 -5.58 13.51
C LYS A 166 37.44 -6.08 14.94
N LEU A 167 36.29 -6.69 15.24
CA LEU A 167 36.03 -7.29 16.55
C LEU A 167 37.03 -8.42 16.86
N LYS A 168 37.30 -9.30 15.89
CA LYS A 168 38.27 -10.39 16.04
C LYS A 168 39.71 -9.89 16.24
N GLU A 169 40.09 -8.79 15.60
CA GLU A 169 41.40 -8.16 15.78
C GLU A 169 41.56 -7.60 17.20
N LEU A 170 40.57 -6.83 17.69
CA LEU A 170 40.57 -6.30 19.06
C LEU A 170 40.59 -7.40 20.12
N GLN A 171 39.90 -8.53 19.88
CA GLN A 171 39.93 -9.68 20.78
C GLN A 171 41.31 -10.33 20.89
N LYS A 172 42.20 -10.16 19.91
CA LYS A 172 43.59 -10.66 19.98
C LYS A 172 44.53 -9.70 20.72
N GLU A 173 44.19 -8.42 20.78
CA GLU A 173 44.98 -7.38 21.44
C GLU A 173 44.71 -7.25 22.94
N LYS A 174 43.56 -7.76 23.39
CA LYS A 174 43.19 -7.90 24.81
C LYS A 174 44.01 -8.97 25.51
#